data_AF-A0A4Q2ZPI0-F1
#
_entry.id   AF-A0A4Q2ZPI0-F1
#
_cell.length_a   1.000
_cell.length_b   1.000
_cell.length_c   1.000
_cell.angle_alpha   90.00
_cell.angle_beta   90.00
_cell.angle_gamma   90.00
#
_symmetry.space_group_name_H-M   'P 1'
#
loop_
_entity.id
_entity.type
_entity.pdbx_description
1 polymer ?
#
loop_
_entity_poly.entity_id
_entity_poly.type
_entity_poly.pdbx_seq_one_letter_code
_entity_poly.pdbx_strand_id
1 'polypeptide(L)'
;MRKIYSFLLFFLISICASAQYSLTGTTYSQSFDGLGTATSANVTGGDLNNVSNTLQGWFFSESGTGANTTITVGSGGGTSGDTYNFGATGNADRTLGGLQSGSVIPTFGFYFTNNTGSTISSLSISYTGETWRVGAASRIDRLDFQYSTSATSLTTGTWTDIDALDYANPGQVTGSGSIQHSATISYTITGLNIPNGTSFFIRWNDFNASGADDGMGINNFSLTASSGATSPSIISPVVSNVTINSATLEANASATGGSAITARGFVWSTTNTNPTIGGTGVTNIVEGGTTTGVFTTSLSGLPSGVTVYFKGYATNSIGTSYTAVVSFTTFKPEPSNHVTGFACGTTTSSNIPLSWTDATGTTTPDGYLIRWSNVDFASITDPTDGTFVTNSSGNLNVAAGAQAVTIAGLTQNTTYYFKIYPYTNNGTNVNYKTDGTVPQTSCSTTVGLWEEFEVGSKGGYALGNVTLASGSWSFSQALIGSSAADTKNGNQAARLQTAGVIAMNFDIATGVGYVTVNHGSYGTDAAATWHLEASTDGGT
;
A
#
# COMPACT_ATOMS: atom_id res chain seq x y z
N MET A 1 -51.12 26.49 -20.84
CA MET A 1 -50.28 25.31 -20.53
C MET A 1 -50.49 24.25 -21.60
N ARG A 2 -49.66 24.24 -22.65
CA ARG A 2 -49.66 23.20 -23.69
C ARG A 2 -48.51 22.23 -23.38
N LYS A 3 -48.84 20.98 -23.07
CA LYS A 3 -47.86 19.91 -22.83
C LYS A 3 -47.35 19.42 -24.19
N ILE A 4 -46.06 19.59 -24.44
CA ILE A 4 -45.36 19.01 -25.60
C ILE A 4 -44.94 17.59 -25.19
N TYR A 5 -45.52 16.58 -25.84
CA TYR A 5 -45.05 15.21 -25.76
C TYR A 5 -43.88 15.07 -26.72
N SER A 6 -42.68 14.85 -26.19
CA SER A 6 -41.50 14.51 -26.98
C SER A 6 -41.60 13.04 -27.39
N PHE A 7 -41.92 12.80 -28.66
CA PHE A 7 -41.92 11.48 -29.27
C PHE A 7 -40.46 11.17 -29.67
N LEU A 8 -39.77 10.39 -28.85
CA LEU A 8 -38.42 9.93 -29.14
C LEU A 8 -38.51 8.85 -30.23
N LEU A 9 -38.34 9.27 -31.49
CA LEU A 9 -38.27 8.39 -32.64
C LEU A 9 -36.94 7.62 -32.59
N PHE A 10 -36.97 6.38 -32.09
CA PHE A 10 -35.86 5.45 -32.25
C PHE A 10 -35.69 5.15 -33.75
N PHE A 11 -34.71 5.80 -34.38
CA PHE A 11 -34.24 5.40 -35.70
C PHE A 11 -33.53 4.06 -35.53
N LEU A 12 -34.25 2.95 -35.65
CA LEU A 12 -33.64 1.66 -35.95
C LEU A 12 -33.06 1.78 -37.36
N ILE A 13 -31.79 2.17 -37.44
CA ILE A 13 -30.98 1.88 -38.62
C ILE A 13 -30.87 0.36 -38.65
N SER A 14 -31.74 -0.26 -39.45
CA SER A 14 -31.60 -1.66 -39.84
C SER A 14 -30.36 -1.73 -40.74
N ILE A 15 -29.19 -1.81 -40.12
CA ILE A 15 -27.99 -2.31 -40.77
C ILE A 15 -28.31 -3.75 -41.13
N CYS A 16 -28.30 -4.06 -42.42
CA CYS A 16 -28.45 -5.42 -42.92
C CYS A 16 -27.47 -6.32 -42.15
N ALA A 17 -27.99 -7.24 -41.34
CA ALA A 17 -27.20 -8.15 -40.54
C ALA A 17 -26.53 -9.18 -41.47
N SER A 18 -25.35 -8.85 -41.97
CA SER A 18 -24.42 -9.83 -42.53
C SER A 18 -23.94 -10.76 -41.39
N ALA A 19 -23.68 -12.03 -41.67
CA ALA A 19 -23.34 -13.02 -40.64
C ALA A 19 -21.95 -12.78 -40.01
N GLN A 20 -21.91 -11.94 -38.98
CA GLN A 20 -20.68 -11.56 -38.27
C GLN A 20 -20.11 -12.72 -37.45
N TYR A 21 -18.80 -12.94 -37.54
CA TYR A 21 -18.13 -13.82 -36.59
C TYR A 21 -18.04 -13.14 -35.22
N SER A 22 -18.48 -13.83 -34.16
CA SER A 22 -18.35 -13.34 -32.78
C SER A 22 -17.12 -13.94 -32.13
N LEU A 23 -16.04 -13.17 -32.00
CA LEU A 23 -14.80 -13.62 -31.36
C LEU A 23 -14.99 -13.63 -29.83
N THR A 24 -15.33 -14.78 -29.27
CA THR A 24 -15.52 -14.98 -27.81
C THR A 24 -14.27 -15.54 -27.12
N GLY A 25 -13.47 -16.33 -27.83
CA GLY A 25 -12.13 -16.77 -27.41
C GLY A 25 -11.04 -15.83 -27.91
N THR A 26 -9.78 -16.11 -27.56
CA THR A 26 -8.62 -15.33 -28.04
C THR A 26 -8.03 -15.85 -29.35
N THR A 27 -8.52 -16.96 -29.91
CA THR A 27 -7.99 -17.55 -31.14
C THR A 27 -9.09 -17.87 -32.13
N TYR A 28 -8.78 -17.77 -33.42
CA TYR A 28 -9.62 -18.22 -34.52
C TYR A 28 -8.74 -18.74 -35.65
N SER A 29 -9.17 -19.80 -36.34
CA SER A 29 -8.46 -20.36 -37.48
C SER A 29 -9.44 -20.80 -38.56
N GLN A 30 -9.00 -20.71 -39.82
CA GLN A 30 -9.73 -21.21 -40.97
C GLN A 30 -8.74 -21.83 -41.97
N SER A 31 -8.88 -23.13 -42.24
CA SER A 31 -8.14 -23.82 -43.30
C SER A 31 -8.78 -23.64 -44.66
N PHE A 32 -10.04 -23.20 -44.73
CA PHE A 32 -10.84 -23.14 -45.96
C PHE A 32 -11.07 -24.51 -46.61
N ASP A 33 -10.66 -25.60 -45.97
CA ASP A 33 -10.95 -26.95 -46.44
C ASP A 33 -12.47 -27.12 -46.61
N GLY A 34 -12.87 -27.56 -47.79
CA GLY A 34 -14.27 -27.71 -48.15
C GLY A 34 -14.99 -26.41 -48.51
N LEU A 35 -14.27 -25.30 -48.75
CA LEU A 35 -14.79 -24.11 -49.43
C LEU A 35 -15.25 -24.52 -50.86
N GLY A 36 -16.52 -24.87 -50.96
CA GLY A 36 -17.16 -25.25 -52.22
C GLY A 36 -16.92 -26.72 -52.59
N THR A 37 -18.02 -27.40 -52.88
CA THR A 37 -18.06 -28.66 -53.65
C THR A 37 -17.25 -28.52 -54.95
N ALA A 38 -17.05 -29.60 -55.71
CA ALA A 38 -16.32 -29.57 -56.99
C ALA A 38 -16.97 -28.68 -58.11
N THR A 39 -17.85 -27.73 -57.75
CA THR A 39 -18.65 -26.87 -58.63
C THR A 39 -18.76 -25.46 -58.04
N SER A 40 -18.73 -24.43 -58.90
CA SER A 40 -18.94 -23.02 -58.52
C SER A 40 -20.28 -22.78 -57.81
N ALA A 41 -20.33 -21.78 -56.94
CA ALA A 41 -21.53 -21.46 -56.15
C ALA A 41 -21.87 -19.96 -56.23
N ASN A 42 -23.15 -19.64 -56.42
CA ASN A 42 -23.67 -18.29 -56.25
C ASN A 42 -23.80 -17.98 -54.75
N VAL A 43 -23.24 -16.86 -54.31
CA VAL A 43 -23.14 -16.44 -52.91
C VAL A 43 -23.78 -15.06 -52.75
N THR A 44 -25.00 -15.05 -52.25
CA THR A 44 -25.74 -13.80 -52.00
C THR A 44 -24.94 -12.86 -51.10
N GLY A 45 -24.67 -11.65 -51.58
CA GLY A 45 -23.94 -10.63 -50.83
C GLY A 45 -22.47 -10.96 -50.55
N GLY A 46 -21.91 -11.98 -51.20
CA GLY A 46 -20.53 -12.41 -50.99
C GLY A 46 -20.26 -13.10 -49.65
N ASP A 47 -21.29 -13.40 -48.86
CA ASP A 47 -21.19 -14.05 -47.55
C ASP A 47 -20.88 -15.55 -47.68
N LEU A 48 -19.63 -15.94 -47.43
CA LEU A 48 -19.18 -17.32 -47.60
C LEU A 48 -19.76 -18.29 -46.56
N ASN A 49 -20.41 -17.79 -45.51
CA ASN A 49 -21.22 -18.62 -44.62
C ASN A 49 -22.37 -19.33 -45.36
N ASN A 50 -22.82 -18.77 -46.49
CA ASN A 50 -23.83 -19.38 -47.36
C ASN A 50 -23.27 -20.56 -48.19
N VAL A 51 -21.94 -20.73 -48.24
CA VAL A 51 -21.27 -21.86 -48.88
C VAL A 51 -20.98 -22.95 -47.85
N SER A 52 -20.39 -22.57 -46.71
CA SER A 52 -20.13 -23.46 -45.58
C SER A 52 -20.21 -22.67 -44.28
N ASN A 53 -20.88 -23.24 -43.27
CA ASN A 53 -21.06 -22.58 -41.97
C ASN A 53 -19.74 -22.34 -41.20
N THR A 54 -18.67 -23.05 -41.56
CA THR A 54 -17.32 -22.84 -41.01
C THR A 54 -16.72 -21.49 -41.43
N LEU A 55 -17.26 -20.86 -42.49
CA LEU A 55 -16.80 -19.60 -43.06
C LEU A 55 -17.56 -18.39 -42.53
N GLN A 56 -18.25 -18.51 -41.40
CA GLN A 56 -18.84 -17.36 -40.74
C GLN A 56 -17.80 -16.23 -40.56
N GLY A 57 -18.15 -15.02 -40.99
CA GLY A 57 -17.25 -13.86 -41.00
C GLY A 57 -16.35 -13.73 -42.23
N TRP A 58 -16.32 -14.71 -43.14
CA TRP A 58 -15.56 -14.63 -44.41
C TRP A 58 -16.42 -14.19 -45.58
N PHE A 59 -15.89 -13.23 -46.34
CA PHE A 59 -16.62 -12.57 -47.42
C PHE A 59 -15.72 -12.38 -48.63
N PHE A 60 -16.34 -12.26 -49.80
CA PHE A 60 -15.71 -11.70 -50.98
C PHE A 60 -16.57 -10.59 -51.59
N SER A 61 -15.95 -9.77 -52.42
CA SER A 61 -16.59 -8.73 -53.21
C SER A 61 -15.85 -8.62 -54.54
N GLU A 62 -16.59 -8.41 -55.60
CA GLU A 62 -16.05 -8.12 -56.92
C GLU A 62 -16.47 -6.74 -57.37
N SER A 63 -15.59 -6.05 -58.07
CA SER A 63 -15.91 -4.79 -58.74
C SER A 63 -15.44 -4.80 -60.20
N GLY A 64 -15.98 -3.89 -61.00
CA GLY A 64 -15.73 -3.84 -62.44
C GLY A 64 -16.93 -4.33 -63.27
N THR A 65 -16.78 -4.30 -64.60
CA THR A 65 -17.88 -4.59 -65.54
C THR A 65 -18.23 -6.07 -65.64
N GLY A 66 -17.33 -6.96 -65.19
CA GLY A 66 -17.54 -8.41 -65.14
C GLY A 66 -17.88 -8.94 -63.75
N ALA A 67 -18.03 -8.06 -62.74
CA ALA A 67 -18.29 -8.46 -61.37
C ALA A 67 -19.58 -9.28 -61.27
N ASN A 68 -19.52 -10.36 -60.51
CA ASN A 68 -20.64 -11.24 -60.27
C ASN A 68 -20.70 -11.64 -58.78
N THR A 69 -21.54 -12.60 -58.43
CA THR A 69 -21.71 -13.06 -57.03
C THR A 69 -21.32 -14.53 -56.88
N THR A 70 -20.48 -15.05 -57.76
CA THR A 70 -20.10 -16.47 -57.81
C THR A 70 -18.71 -16.61 -57.22
N ILE A 71 -18.53 -17.60 -56.35
CA ILE A 71 -17.19 -18.10 -56.08
C ILE A 71 -16.92 -19.28 -57.02
N THR A 72 -15.94 -19.12 -57.90
CA THR A 72 -15.66 -20.09 -58.95
C THR A 72 -14.67 -21.15 -58.50
N VAL A 73 -14.96 -22.41 -58.83
CA VAL A 73 -13.99 -23.49 -58.63
C VAL A 73 -12.89 -23.40 -59.67
N GLY A 74 -11.62 -23.41 -59.24
CA GLY A 74 -10.49 -23.29 -60.15
C GLY A 74 -9.27 -24.08 -59.71
N SER A 75 -8.59 -24.73 -60.65
CA SER A 75 -7.26 -25.30 -60.40
C SER A 75 -6.12 -24.30 -60.63
N GLY A 76 -6.44 -23.03 -60.93
CA GLY A 76 -5.48 -22.02 -61.41
C GLY A 76 -5.22 -22.08 -62.92
N GLY A 77 -5.84 -23.00 -63.67
CA GLY A 77 -5.70 -23.09 -65.12
C GLY A 77 -6.46 -22.03 -65.94
N GLY A 78 -7.46 -21.37 -65.34
CA GLY A 78 -8.29 -20.37 -65.99
C GLY A 78 -7.57 -19.03 -66.22
N THR A 79 -8.12 -18.18 -67.08
CA THR A 79 -7.60 -16.83 -67.36
C THR A 79 -8.62 -15.71 -67.14
N SER A 80 -9.87 -16.07 -66.82
CA SER A 80 -10.92 -15.11 -66.50
C SER A 80 -10.70 -14.53 -65.12
N GLY A 81 -10.86 -13.21 -64.96
CA GLY A 81 -10.88 -12.63 -63.62
C GLY A 81 -12.15 -13.02 -62.89
N ASP A 82 -12.01 -13.41 -61.63
CA ASP A 82 -13.10 -13.86 -60.75
C ASP A 82 -12.56 -14.05 -59.32
N THR A 83 -13.45 -14.26 -58.37
CA THR A 83 -13.13 -14.82 -57.06
C THR A 83 -13.14 -16.35 -57.15
N TYR A 84 -12.09 -16.97 -56.63
CA TYR A 84 -11.87 -18.41 -56.76
C TYR A 84 -11.81 -19.12 -55.40
N ASN A 85 -12.32 -20.35 -55.37
CA ASN A 85 -11.81 -21.38 -54.48
C ASN A 85 -10.79 -22.21 -55.26
N PHE A 86 -9.51 -21.92 -55.04
CA PHE A 86 -8.44 -22.63 -55.73
C PHE A 86 -8.20 -24.01 -55.12
N GLY A 87 -7.95 -25.00 -55.96
CA GLY A 87 -7.59 -26.34 -55.51
C GLY A 87 -7.53 -27.33 -56.67
N ALA A 88 -6.81 -28.44 -56.49
CA ALA A 88 -6.86 -29.54 -57.45
C ALA A 88 -8.32 -30.03 -57.62
N THR A 89 -8.69 -30.45 -58.82
CA THR A 89 -10.06 -30.89 -59.13
C THR A 89 -10.48 -32.02 -58.19
N GLY A 90 -11.59 -31.84 -57.47
CA GLY A 90 -12.11 -32.82 -56.53
C GLY A 90 -11.38 -32.91 -55.17
N ASN A 91 -10.33 -32.12 -54.95
CA ASN A 91 -9.66 -32.04 -53.63
C ASN A 91 -10.51 -31.23 -52.64
N ALA A 92 -10.46 -31.60 -51.36
CA ALA A 92 -11.09 -30.87 -50.26
C ALA A 92 -10.22 -29.71 -49.76
N ASP A 93 -8.89 -29.78 -49.93
CA ASP A 93 -7.98 -28.67 -49.65
C ASP A 93 -8.22 -27.55 -50.67
N ARG A 94 -8.59 -26.39 -50.15
CA ARG A 94 -9.04 -25.25 -50.93
C ARG A 94 -8.43 -23.96 -50.40
N THR A 95 -8.19 -23.04 -51.32
CA THR A 95 -7.60 -21.74 -51.07
C THR A 95 -8.57 -20.65 -51.48
N LEU A 96 -8.87 -19.71 -50.58
CA LEU A 96 -9.72 -18.56 -50.90
C LEU A 96 -8.87 -17.52 -51.63
N GLY A 97 -9.21 -17.18 -52.86
CA GLY A 97 -8.40 -16.30 -53.68
C GLY A 97 -9.15 -15.59 -54.78
N GLY A 98 -8.41 -14.96 -55.66
CA GLY A 98 -8.93 -14.31 -56.85
C GLY A 98 -7.91 -14.29 -57.98
N LEU A 99 -8.39 -13.96 -59.17
CA LEU A 99 -7.56 -13.54 -60.29
C LEU A 99 -8.11 -12.19 -60.72
N GLN A 100 -7.29 -11.15 -60.64
CA GLN A 100 -7.69 -9.85 -61.14
C GLN A 100 -7.62 -9.81 -62.69
N SER A 101 -8.46 -8.96 -63.28
CA SER A 101 -8.43 -8.67 -64.71
C SER A 101 -8.92 -7.25 -64.98
N GLY A 102 -8.85 -6.80 -66.23
CA GLY A 102 -9.40 -5.50 -66.63
C GLY A 102 -10.92 -5.34 -66.42
N SER A 103 -11.65 -6.43 -66.16
CA SER A 103 -13.10 -6.44 -65.97
C SER A 103 -13.54 -6.78 -64.54
N VAL A 104 -12.67 -7.40 -63.74
CA VAL A 104 -12.99 -7.92 -62.40
C VAL A 104 -11.83 -7.66 -61.46
N ILE A 105 -12.13 -7.01 -60.34
CA ILE A 105 -11.21 -6.80 -59.21
C ILE A 105 -11.80 -7.55 -58.02
N PRO A 106 -11.26 -8.73 -57.66
CA PRO A 106 -11.70 -9.50 -56.50
C PRO A 106 -11.07 -8.95 -55.21
N THR A 107 -11.86 -8.94 -54.14
CA THR A 107 -11.44 -8.63 -52.78
C THR A 107 -12.06 -9.65 -51.85
N PHE A 108 -11.27 -10.22 -50.95
CA PHE A 108 -11.80 -11.15 -49.94
C PHE A 108 -11.24 -10.83 -48.56
N GLY A 109 -11.96 -11.22 -47.51
CA GLY A 109 -11.59 -10.82 -46.17
C GLY A 109 -12.41 -11.46 -45.08
N PHE A 110 -12.00 -11.16 -43.86
CA PHE A 110 -12.60 -11.65 -42.63
C PHE A 110 -13.04 -10.48 -41.75
N TYR A 111 -14.20 -10.60 -41.12
CA TYR A 111 -14.64 -9.64 -40.11
C TYR A 111 -15.25 -10.30 -38.90
N PHE A 112 -15.01 -9.68 -37.74
CA PHE A 112 -15.50 -10.18 -36.46
C PHE A 112 -15.94 -9.06 -35.51
N THR A 113 -16.80 -9.37 -34.54
CA THR A 113 -17.02 -8.53 -33.35
C THR A 113 -16.08 -9.01 -32.26
N ASN A 114 -15.38 -8.10 -31.59
CA ASN A 114 -14.69 -8.43 -30.35
C ASN A 114 -15.70 -8.68 -29.23
N ASN A 115 -15.91 -9.93 -28.85
CA ASN A 115 -16.73 -10.32 -27.69
C ASN A 115 -15.89 -11.09 -26.64
N THR A 116 -14.59 -10.76 -26.56
CA THR A 116 -13.65 -11.39 -25.63
C THR A 116 -13.79 -10.90 -24.19
N GLY A 117 -14.65 -9.91 -23.93
CA GLY A 117 -14.85 -9.27 -22.63
C GLY A 117 -13.85 -8.16 -22.30
N SER A 118 -12.89 -7.86 -23.18
CA SER A 118 -11.88 -6.81 -22.98
C SER A 118 -11.47 -6.17 -24.30
N THR A 119 -10.83 -5.00 -24.26
CA THR A 119 -10.27 -4.36 -25.47
C THR A 119 -9.09 -5.17 -26.01
N ILE A 120 -9.14 -5.54 -27.29
CA ILE A 120 -8.02 -6.17 -27.99
C ILE A 120 -7.00 -5.08 -28.35
N SER A 121 -5.75 -5.28 -27.93
CA SER A 121 -4.64 -4.33 -28.16
C SER A 121 -3.66 -4.79 -29.23
N SER A 122 -3.67 -6.07 -29.56
CA SER A 122 -2.89 -6.64 -30.65
C SER A 122 -3.54 -7.90 -31.23
N LEU A 123 -3.24 -8.15 -32.51
CA LEU A 123 -3.64 -9.33 -33.24
C LEU A 123 -2.38 -9.96 -33.86
N SER A 124 -2.04 -11.17 -33.45
CA SER A 124 -1.08 -12.00 -34.19
C SER A 124 -1.84 -12.70 -35.31
N ILE A 125 -1.41 -12.50 -36.55
CA ILE A 125 -2.03 -13.05 -37.75
C ILE A 125 -1.01 -13.95 -38.44
N SER A 126 -1.46 -15.11 -38.92
CA SER A 126 -0.67 -16.00 -39.75
C SER A 126 -1.54 -16.63 -40.82
N TYR A 127 -1.02 -16.78 -42.03
CA TYR A 127 -1.68 -17.52 -43.12
C TYR A 127 -0.64 -18.01 -44.12
N THR A 128 -1.01 -18.94 -44.99
CA THR A 128 -0.21 -19.36 -46.15
C THR A 128 -0.75 -18.65 -47.38
N GLY A 129 0.05 -17.77 -47.98
CA GLY A 129 -0.26 -17.22 -49.30
C GLY A 129 0.15 -18.22 -50.37
N GLU A 130 -0.66 -18.34 -51.41
CA GLU A 130 -0.46 -19.29 -52.50
C GLU A 130 -0.73 -18.65 -53.86
N THR A 131 0.17 -18.89 -54.81
CA THR A 131 -0.01 -18.55 -56.22
C THR A 131 -0.36 -19.80 -57.00
N TRP A 132 -1.55 -19.83 -57.60
CA TRP A 132 -2.08 -20.93 -58.41
C TRP A 132 -1.93 -20.71 -59.92
N ARG A 133 -1.67 -19.46 -60.31
CA ARG A 133 -1.39 -19.06 -61.69
C ARG A 133 -0.38 -17.93 -61.72
N VAL A 134 0.61 -18.03 -62.59
CA VAL A 134 1.57 -16.96 -62.91
C VAL A 134 1.21 -16.43 -64.29
N GLY A 135 0.61 -15.24 -64.34
CA GLY A 135 0.06 -14.66 -65.55
C GLY A 135 1.08 -14.04 -66.49
N ALA A 136 2.20 -13.57 -65.95
CA ALA A 136 3.32 -13.00 -66.68
C ALA A 136 4.65 -13.45 -66.06
N ALA A 137 5.60 -13.86 -66.92
CA ALA A 137 6.90 -14.31 -66.45
C ALA A 137 7.70 -13.18 -65.79
N SER A 138 8.45 -13.51 -64.72
CA SER A 138 9.41 -12.64 -64.05
C SER A 138 8.83 -11.33 -63.48
N ARG A 139 7.51 -11.29 -63.24
CA ARG A 139 6.79 -10.17 -62.64
C ARG A 139 6.46 -10.47 -61.18
N ILE A 140 6.69 -9.50 -60.30
CA ILE A 140 6.18 -9.58 -58.92
C ILE A 140 4.71 -9.23 -58.93
N ASP A 141 3.92 -10.08 -58.28
CA ASP A 141 2.52 -9.82 -57.97
C ASP A 141 2.31 -10.00 -56.46
N ARG A 142 1.32 -9.30 -55.88
CA ARG A 142 1.14 -9.22 -54.43
C ARG A 142 -0.33 -9.19 -54.03
N LEU A 143 -0.65 -9.86 -52.93
CA LEU A 143 -1.86 -9.63 -52.16
C LEU A 143 -1.55 -8.67 -51.01
N ASP A 144 -2.12 -7.47 -51.08
CA ASP A 144 -2.00 -6.39 -50.09
C ASP A 144 -2.93 -6.67 -48.90
N PHE A 145 -2.36 -6.87 -47.72
CA PHE A 145 -3.11 -7.07 -46.49
C PHE A 145 -3.50 -5.73 -45.87
N GLN A 146 -4.79 -5.58 -45.56
CA GLN A 146 -5.32 -4.37 -44.95
C GLN A 146 -6.30 -4.65 -43.82
N TYR A 147 -6.36 -3.76 -42.83
CA TYR A 147 -7.39 -3.81 -41.80
C TYR A 147 -8.20 -2.51 -41.70
N SER A 148 -9.38 -2.59 -41.08
CA SER A 148 -10.19 -1.43 -40.77
C SER A 148 -10.96 -1.57 -39.47
N THR A 149 -11.03 -0.45 -38.72
CA THR A 149 -11.90 -0.26 -37.54
C THR A 149 -13.17 0.53 -37.86
N SER A 150 -13.33 0.99 -39.09
CA SER A 150 -14.44 1.85 -39.54
C SER A 150 -15.25 1.26 -40.70
N ALA A 151 -14.78 0.15 -41.27
CA ALA A 151 -15.41 -0.48 -42.40
C ALA A 151 -16.81 -1.00 -42.07
N THR A 152 -17.68 -0.92 -43.06
CA THR A 152 -19.03 -1.50 -43.05
C THR A 152 -19.18 -2.62 -44.08
N SER A 153 -18.23 -2.74 -45.01
CA SER A 153 -18.09 -3.82 -45.97
C SER A 153 -16.62 -3.93 -46.43
N LEU A 154 -16.29 -4.96 -47.22
CA LEU A 154 -14.94 -5.09 -47.81
C LEU A 154 -14.55 -3.92 -48.73
N THR A 155 -15.51 -3.14 -49.22
CA THR A 155 -15.28 -2.03 -50.17
C THR A 155 -15.52 -0.64 -49.57
N THR A 156 -16.12 -0.55 -48.38
CA THR A 156 -16.48 0.72 -47.74
C THR A 156 -15.82 0.85 -46.37
N GLY A 157 -14.98 1.87 -46.18
CA GLY A 157 -14.30 2.16 -44.93
C GLY A 157 -12.94 2.84 -45.14
N THR A 158 -12.29 3.23 -44.04
CA THR A 158 -10.88 3.64 -44.05
C THR A 158 -10.00 2.44 -43.75
N TRP A 159 -9.07 2.12 -44.65
CA TRP A 159 -8.23 0.94 -44.57
C TRP A 159 -6.78 1.32 -44.25
N THR A 160 -6.14 0.53 -43.39
CA THR A 160 -4.73 0.64 -43.03
C THR A 160 -3.98 -0.54 -43.63
N ASP A 161 -2.91 -0.23 -44.35
CA ASP A 161 -2.05 -1.19 -45.03
C ASP A 161 -1.00 -1.76 -44.06
N ILE A 162 -0.72 -3.07 -44.16
CA ILE A 162 0.29 -3.75 -43.33
C ILE A 162 1.20 -4.56 -44.24
N ASP A 163 2.23 -3.91 -44.78
CA ASP A 163 3.21 -4.52 -45.69
C ASP A 163 3.82 -5.83 -45.13
N ALA A 164 3.98 -5.93 -43.82
CA ALA A 164 4.52 -7.12 -43.15
C ALA A 164 3.61 -8.36 -43.24
N LEU A 165 2.33 -8.17 -43.59
CA LEU A 165 1.35 -9.22 -43.81
C LEU A 165 1.03 -9.41 -45.30
N ASP A 166 1.72 -8.75 -46.22
CA ASP A 166 1.52 -8.98 -47.64
C ASP A 166 2.12 -10.32 -48.07
N TYR A 167 1.43 -10.99 -49.00
CA TYR A 167 1.98 -12.12 -49.71
C TYR A 167 2.44 -11.69 -51.09
N ALA A 168 3.71 -11.91 -51.43
CA ALA A 168 4.26 -11.61 -52.74
C ALA A 168 4.77 -12.87 -53.45
N ASN A 169 4.41 -13.01 -54.72
CA ASN A 169 5.07 -13.94 -55.63
C ASN A 169 6.34 -13.26 -56.19
N PRO A 170 7.57 -13.76 -55.92
CA PRO A 170 8.82 -13.04 -56.21
C PRO A 170 9.20 -12.92 -57.70
N GLY A 171 8.29 -13.26 -58.61
CA GLY A 171 8.54 -13.33 -60.05
C GLY A 171 9.17 -14.65 -60.47
N GLN A 172 8.45 -15.40 -61.30
CA GLN A 172 8.83 -16.73 -61.75
C GLN A 172 8.36 -16.96 -63.20
N VAL A 173 8.70 -18.11 -63.78
CA VAL A 173 8.19 -18.46 -65.12
C VAL A 173 6.67 -18.65 -65.08
N THR A 174 6.00 -18.46 -66.23
CA THR A 174 4.55 -18.71 -66.33
C THR A 174 4.23 -20.17 -66.00
N GLY A 175 3.18 -20.38 -65.20
CA GLY A 175 2.71 -21.70 -64.78
C GLY A 175 1.28 -21.61 -64.24
N SER A 176 0.53 -22.72 -64.31
CA SER A 176 -0.90 -22.75 -63.97
C SER A 176 -1.37 -24.18 -63.73
N GLY A 177 -2.50 -24.36 -63.05
CA GLY A 177 -3.15 -25.67 -62.87
C GLY A 177 -2.71 -26.44 -61.61
N SER A 178 -1.78 -25.86 -60.85
CA SER A 178 -1.30 -26.31 -59.55
C SER A 178 -0.73 -25.12 -58.77
N ILE A 179 -0.36 -25.31 -57.50
CA ILE A 179 0.42 -24.30 -56.75
C ILE A 179 1.76 -24.08 -57.47
N GLN A 180 2.08 -22.81 -57.74
CA GLN A 180 3.32 -22.34 -58.35
C GLN A 180 4.29 -21.78 -57.30
N HIS A 181 3.76 -21.11 -56.28
CA HIS A 181 4.53 -20.60 -55.15
C HIS A 181 3.65 -20.57 -53.91
N SER A 182 4.26 -20.76 -52.74
CA SER A 182 3.59 -20.57 -51.46
C SER A 182 4.56 -20.10 -50.39
N ALA A 183 4.05 -19.30 -49.46
CA ALA A 183 4.81 -18.83 -48.32
C ALA A 183 3.89 -18.61 -47.12
N THR A 184 4.36 -18.98 -45.93
CA THR A 184 3.69 -18.61 -44.68
C THR A 184 4.07 -17.18 -44.32
N ILE A 185 3.06 -16.35 -44.14
CA ILE A 185 3.18 -14.95 -43.74
C ILE A 185 2.62 -14.81 -42.34
N SER A 186 3.35 -14.15 -41.44
CA SER A 186 2.90 -13.91 -40.09
C SER A 186 3.42 -12.60 -39.52
N TYR A 187 2.58 -11.89 -38.78
CA TYR A 187 2.94 -10.65 -38.11
C TYR A 187 2.00 -10.36 -36.94
N THR A 188 2.48 -9.61 -35.95
CA THR A 188 1.64 -9.11 -34.86
C THR A 188 1.37 -7.62 -35.05
N ILE A 189 0.12 -7.29 -35.34
CA ILE A 189 -0.36 -5.90 -35.36
C ILE A 189 -0.50 -5.44 -33.90
N THR A 190 0.22 -4.39 -33.52
CA THR A 190 0.21 -3.82 -32.16
C THR A 190 -0.43 -2.44 -32.14
N GLY A 191 -0.73 -1.91 -30.94
CA GLY A 191 -1.32 -0.58 -30.78
C GLY A 191 -2.77 -0.47 -31.23
N LEU A 192 -3.47 -1.61 -31.36
CA LEU A 192 -4.89 -1.63 -31.67
C LEU A 192 -5.72 -1.16 -30.46
N ASN A 193 -6.91 -0.64 -30.74
CA ASN A 193 -7.93 -0.33 -29.74
C ASN A 193 -9.26 -0.82 -30.30
N ILE A 194 -9.55 -2.11 -30.11
CA ILE A 194 -10.80 -2.73 -30.54
C ILE A 194 -11.63 -3.00 -29.28
N PRO A 195 -12.51 -2.08 -28.83
CA PRO A 195 -13.32 -2.29 -27.64
C PRO A 195 -14.24 -3.51 -27.75
N ASN A 196 -14.59 -4.10 -26.61
CA ASN A 196 -15.60 -5.16 -26.56
C ASN A 196 -16.93 -4.65 -27.13
N GLY A 197 -17.57 -5.44 -27.99
CA GLY A 197 -18.78 -5.12 -28.73
C GLY A 197 -18.55 -4.39 -30.07
N THR A 198 -17.31 -4.09 -30.46
CA THR A 198 -17.01 -3.39 -31.73
C THR A 198 -16.47 -4.33 -32.81
N SER A 199 -16.65 -3.93 -34.07
CA SER A 199 -16.26 -4.71 -35.25
C SER A 199 -14.83 -4.40 -35.70
N PHE A 200 -14.16 -5.40 -36.29
CA PHE A 200 -12.87 -5.26 -36.95
C PHE A 200 -12.87 -6.02 -38.27
N PHE A 201 -12.33 -5.41 -39.31
CA PHE A 201 -12.27 -5.98 -40.66
C PHE A 201 -10.82 -6.18 -41.08
N ILE A 202 -10.58 -7.27 -41.80
CA ILE A 202 -9.33 -7.61 -42.48
C ILE A 202 -9.67 -7.96 -43.93
N ARG A 203 -8.84 -7.56 -44.88
CA ARG A 203 -8.98 -7.94 -46.29
C ARG A 203 -7.64 -8.16 -46.98
N TRP A 204 -7.69 -8.85 -48.11
CA TRP A 204 -6.63 -8.95 -49.09
C TRP A 204 -7.12 -8.35 -50.40
N ASN A 205 -6.32 -7.43 -50.93
CA ASN A 205 -6.53 -6.86 -52.26
C ASN A 205 -5.40 -7.30 -53.17
N ASP A 206 -5.75 -7.71 -54.37
CA ASP A 206 -4.77 -7.94 -55.43
C ASP A 206 -4.14 -6.59 -55.85
N PHE A 207 -2.81 -6.51 -55.81
CA PHE A 207 -2.08 -5.38 -56.36
C PHE A 207 -2.07 -5.50 -57.89
N ASN A 208 -2.72 -4.56 -58.58
CA ASN A 208 -2.77 -4.55 -60.03
C ASN A 208 -1.38 -4.38 -60.67
N ALA A 209 -0.76 -5.51 -60.98
CA ALA A 209 0.55 -5.56 -61.59
C ALA A 209 0.39 -5.55 -63.12
N SER A 210 1.28 -4.84 -63.82
CA SER A 210 1.16 -4.66 -65.28
C SER A 210 1.16 -5.99 -66.03
N GLY A 211 0.16 -6.22 -66.89
CA GLY A 211 0.04 -7.43 -67.70
C GLY A 211 -1.12 -8.32 -67.23
N ALA A 212 -1.03 -9.63 -67.48
CA ALA A 212 -1.99 -10.58 -66.94
C ALA A 212 -1.64 -10.90 -65.48
N ASP A 213 -2.60 -10.68 -64.57
CA ASP A 213 -2.42 -10.91 -63.14
C ASP A 213 -2.24 -12.39 -62.79
N ASP A 214 -1.71 -12.63 -61.60
CA ASP A 214 -1.54 -13.95 -61.03
C ASP A 214 -2.85 -14.39 -60.36
N GLY A 215 -3.08 -15.70 -60.31
CA GLY A 215 -4.17 -16.26 -59.52
C GLY A 215 -3.65 -16.54 -58.13
N MET A 216 -4.03 -15.73 -57.15
CA MET A 216 -3.47 -15.78 -55.80
C MET A 216 -4.56 -15.93 -54.74
N GLY A 217 -4.22 -16.53 -53.61
CA GLY A 217 -5.14 -16.67 -52.49
C GLY A 217 -4.44 -16.98 -51.17
N ILE A 218 -5.26 -17.16 -50.14
CA ILE A 218 -4.84 -17.50 -48.79
C ILE A 218 -5.40 -18.85 -48.36
N ASN A 219 -4.59 -19.54 -47.56
CA ASN A 219 -4.90 -20.82 -46.94
C ASN A 219 -4.45 -20.79 -45.47
N ASN A 220 -4.97 -21.70 -44.63
CA ASN A 220 -4.51 -21.90 -43.25
C ASN A 220 -4.41 -20.60 -42.41
N PHE A 221 -5.43 -19.75 -42.51
CA PHE A 221 -5.50 -18.51 -41.75
C PHE A 221 -5.65 -18.79 -40.25
N SER A 222 -4.96 -18.01 -39.43
CA SER A 222 -5.16 -17.95 -38.00
C SER A 222 -4.98 -16.53 -37.48
N LEU A 223 -5.72 -16.21 -36.43
CA LEU A 223 -5.50 -15.04 -35.61
C LEU A 223 -5.46 -15.42 -34.13
N THR A 224 -4.65 -14.68 -33.38
CA THR A 224 -4.62 -14.69 -31.92
C THR A 224 -4.74 -13.26 -31.41
N ALA A 225 -5.84 -12.97 -30.72
CA ALA A 225 -6.10 -11.71 -30.06
C ALA A 225 -5.47 -11.67 -28.67
N SER A 226 -4.79 -10.56 -28.37
CA SER A 226 -4.25 -10.29 -27.04
C SER A 226 -4.89 -9.04 -26.46
N SER A 227 -5.36 -9.13 -25.21
CA SER A 227 -5.87 -7.97 -24.48
C SER A 227 -4.70 -7.09 -24.03
N GLY A 228 -4.93 -5.77 -23.99
CA GLY A 228 -4.02 -4.84 -23.30
C GLY A 228 -4.35 -4.68 -21.82
N ALA A 229 -5.28 -5.51 -21.30
CA ALA A 229 -5.82 -5.36 -19.98
C ALA A 229 -4.86 -5.93 -18.92
N THR A 230 -4.75 -5.24 -17.80
CA THR A 230 -4.00 -5.67 -16.61
C THR A 230 -4.96 -5.89 -15.45
N SER A 231 -4.48 -6.48 -14.35
CA SER A 231 -5.21 -6.42 -13.08
C SER A 231 -5.48 -4.96 -12.66
N PRO A 232 -6.48 -4.70 -11.80
CA PRO A 232 -6.82 -3.34 -11.38
C PRO A 232 -5.66 -2.63 -10.68
N SER A 233 -5.69 -1.30 -10.62
CA SER A 233 -4.78 -0.52 -9.77
C SER A 233 -5.49 -0.10 -8.49
N ILE A 234 -4.85 -0.31 -7.34
CA ILE A 234 -5.40 0.01 -6.04
C ILE A 234 -4.35 0.63 -5.14
N ILE A 235 -4.71 1.73 -4.47
CA ILE A 235 -3.80 2.60 -3.72
C ILE A 235 -4.44 3.11 -2.42
N SER A 236 -3.66 3.89 -1.66
CA SER A 236 -4.09 4.66 -0.49
C SER A 236 -4.79 3.84 0.60
N PRO A 237 -4.17 2.76 1.11
CA PRO A 237 -4.69 2.10 2.30
C PRO A 237 -4.60 3.04 3.51
N VAL A 238 -5.73 3.35 4.13
CA VAL A 238 -5.82 4.22 5.32
C VAL A 238 -6.66 3.53 6.38
N VAL A 239 -6.32 3.80 7.65
CA VAL A 239 -7.11 3.38 8.81
C VAL A 239 -7.48 4.60 9.64
N SER A 240 -8.71 4.63 10.13
CA SER A 240 -9.24 5.69 11.00
C SER A 240 -10.19 5.09 12.04
N ASN A 241 -10.64 5.93 12.99
CA ASN A 241 -11.62 5.54 14.02
C ASN A 241 -11.28 4.23 14.75
N VAL A 242 -9.99 4.02 15.04
CA VAL A 242 -9.54 2.86 15.80
C VAL A 242 -10.10 2.95 17.21
N THR A 243 -10.65 1.85 17.71
CA THR A 243 -11.12 1.71 19.09
C THR A 243 -10.49 0.48 19.74
N ILE A 244 -11.00 0.09 20.91
CA ILE A 244 -10.65 -1.17 21.58
C ILE A 244 -11.01 -2.42 20.76
N ASN A 245 -12.01 -2.35 19.86
CA ASN A 245 -12.51 -3.52 19.13
C ASN A 245 -13.04 -3.22 17.71
N SER A 246 -12.75 -2.05 17.16
CA SER A 246 -13.18 -1.65 15.82
C SER A 246 -12.18 -0.71 15.16
N ALA A 247 -12.30 -0.56 13.85
CA ALA A 247 -11.58 0.43 13.04
C ALA A 247 -12.30 0.63 11.71
N THR A 248 -12.09 1.76 11.04
CA THR A 248 -12.53 1.98 9.66
C THR A 248 -11.34 1.86 8.72
N LEU A 249 -11.45 0.97 7.73
CA LEU A 249 -10.48 0.79 6.66
C LEU A 249 -10.94 1.57 5.42
N GLU A 250 -9.98 2.11 4.67
CA GLU A 250 -10.19 2.80 3.41
C GLU A 250 -9.13 2.37 2.38
N ALA A 251 -9.53 2.29 1.12
CA ALA A 251 -8.64 2.14 -0.04
C ALA A 251 -9.29 2.78 -1.27
N ASN A 252 -8.50 2.99 -2.34
CA ASN A 252 -8.99 3.55 -3.59
C ASN A 252 -8.63 2.65 -4.78
N ALA A 253 -9.64 2.14 -5.48
CA ALA A 253 -9.46 1.49 -6.78
C ALA A 253 -9.28 2.57 -7.87
N SER A 254 -8.02 2.92 -8.16
CA SER A 254 -7.68 4.06 -9.02
C SER A 254 -7.86 3.77 -10.52
N ALA A 255 -7.77 2.50 -10.94
CA ALA A 255 -7.99 2.11 -12.33
C ALA A 255 -8.50 0.67 -12.44
N THR A 256 -9.30 0.40 -13.47
CA THR A 256 -9.82 -0.94 -13.75
C THR A 256 -8.78 -1.87 -14.40
N GLY A 257 -7.71 -1.30 -14.96
CA GLY A 257 -6.76 -2.06 -15.80
C GLY A 257 -7.32 -2.43 -17.17
N GLY A 258 -8.38 -1.76 -17.65
CA GLY A 258 -8.95 -2.00 -18.98
C GLY A 258 -9.97 -3.15 -19.06
N SER A 259 -10.22 -3.87 -17.96
CA SER A 259 -11.32 -4.82 -17.80
C SER A 259 -12.16 -4.46 -16.59
N ALA A 260 -13.48 -4.69 -16.63
CA ALA A 260 -14.39 -4.31 -15.56
C ALA A 260 -14.00 -4.97 -14.22
N ILE A 261 -14.03 -4.19 -13.12
CA ILE A 261 -13.82 -4.71 -11.78
C ILE A 261 -15.00 -5.62 -11.43
N THR A 262 -14.72 -6.84 -11.00
CA THR A 262 -15.72 -7.85 -10.62
C THR A 262 -15.88 -7.96 -9.11
N ALA A 263 -14.89 -7.55 -8.33
CA ALA A 263 -14.97 -7.46 -6.86
C ALA A 263 -13.94 -6.47 -6.31
N ARG A 264 -14.24 -5.82 -5.19
CA ARG A 264 -13.27 -5.07 -4.37
C ARG A 264 -13.61 -5.18 -2.89
N GLY A 265 -12.64 -4.89 -2.03
CA GLY A 265 -12.83 -4.94 -0.58
C GLY A 265 -11.51 -4.95 0.19
N PHE A 266 -11.51 -5.57 1.36
CA PHE A 266 -10.35 -5.64 2.24
C PHE A 266 -10.06 -7.06 2.70
N VAL A 267 -8.78 -7.37 2.85
CA VAL A 267 -8.32 -8.56 3.57
C VAL A 267 -7.58 -8.12 4.83
N TRP A 268 -7.80 -8.80 5.95
CA TRP A 268 -7.12 -8.50 7.20
C TRP A 268 -6.77 -9.75 8.00
N SER A 269 -5.79 -9.63 8.90
CA SER A 269 -5.37 -10.70 9.82
C SER A 269 -4.68 -10.12 11.06
N THR A 270 -4.73 -10.84 12.17
CA THR A 270 -3.93 -10.56 13.38
C THR A 270 -2.63 -11.37 13.45
N THR A 271 -2.44 -12.33 12.55
CA THR A 271 -1.28 -13.24 12.56
C THR A 271 -0.51 -13.23 11.23
N ASN A 272 -1.20 -12.99 10.12
CA ASN A 272 -0.57 -12.88 8.80
C ASN A 272 -0.20 -11.42 8.52
N THR A 273 1.11 -11.15 8.44
CA THR A 273 1.66 -9.81 8.21
C THR A 273 1.57 -9.34 6.75
N ASN A 274 1.10 -10.19 5.83
CA ASN A 274 0.95 -9.89 4.42
C ASN A 274 -0.34 -10.53 3.86
N PRO A 275 -1.52 -10.13 4.35
CA PRO A 275 -2.77 -10.83 4.07
C PRO A 275 -3.14 -10.76 2.58
N THR A 276 -3.56 -11.89 2.03
CA THR A 276 -4.12 -12.03 0.67
C THR A 276 -5.37 -12.91 0.74
N ILE A 277 -6.22 -12.83 -0.29
CA ILE A 277 -7.45 -13.65 -0.34
C ILE A 277 -7.06 -15.13 -0.28
N GLY A 278 -7.73 -15.90 0.58
CA GLY A 278 -7.47 -17.33 0.78
C GLY A 278 -6.24 -17.65 1.64
N GLY A 279 -5.51 -16.64 2.13
CA GLY A 279 -4.37 -16.85 3.02
C GLY A 279 -4.79 -17.42 4.39
N THR A 280 -3.92 -18.21 5.01
CA THR A 280 -4.14 -18.74 6.37
C THR A 280 -4.32 -17.60 7.38
N GLY A 281 -5.38 -17.68 8.19
CA GLY A 281 -5.69 -16.66 9.21
C GLY A 281 -6.16 -15.32 8.63
N VAL A 282 -6.50 -15.26 7.33
CA VAL A 282 -6.97 -14.05 6.67
C VAL A 282 -8.49 -14.04 6.57
N THR A 283 -9.09 -12.94 7.00
CA THR A 283 -10.51 -12.64 6.78
C THR A 283 -10.65 -11.78 5.53
N ASN A 284 -11.49 -12.20 4.59
CA ASN A 284 -11.83 -11.42 3.39
C ASN A 284 -13.19 -10.73 3.58
N ILE A 285 -13.24 -9.43 3.31
CA ILE A 285 -14.46 -8.62 3.32
C ILE A 285 -14.66 -8.07 1.92
N VAL A 286 -15.80 -8.41 1.32
CA VAL A 286 -16.23 -7.89 0.00
C VAL A 286 -17.10 -6.67 0.26
N GLU A 287 -16.71 -5.50 -0.26
CA GLU A 287 -17.50 -4.26 -0.10
C GLU A 287 -18.68 -4.20 -1.08
N GLY A 288 -18.65 -5.02 -2.14
CA GLY A 288 -19.76 -5.23 -3.08
C GLY A 288 -19.78 -4.26 -4.27
N GLY A 289 -18.90 -3.25 -4.29
CA GLY A 289 -18.72 -2.35 -5.42
C GLY A 289 -17.91 -2.97 -6.57
N THR A 290 -18.21 -2.53 -7.79
CA THR A 290 -17.55 -2.96 -9.06
C THR A 290 -16.99 -1.79 -9.87
N THR A 291 -16.91 -0.60 -9.25
CA THR A 291 -16.44 0.63 -9.90
C THR A 291 -15.07 1.06 -9.36
N THR A 292 -14.44 2.01 -10.02
CA THR A 292 -13.29 2.75 -9.49
C THR A 292 -13.70 3.73 -8.39
N GLY A 293 -12.75 4.21 -7.61
CA GLY A 293 -12.94 5.21 -6.57
C GLY A 293 -12.61 4.72 -5.17
N VAL A 294 -12.73 5.64 -4.21
CA VAL A 294 -12.53 5.38 -2.78
C VAL A 294 -13.66 4.50 -2.25
N PHE A 295 -13.30 3.54 -1.40
CA PHE A 295 -14.24 2.70 -0.68
C PHE A 295 -13.77 2.45 0.75
N THR A 296 -14.73 2.29 1.65
CA THR A 296 -14.49 2.17 3.09
C THR A 296 -15.21 0.98 3.69
N THR A 297 -14.70 0.42 4.78
CA THR A 297 -15.35 -0.66 5.54
C THR A 297 -15.06 -0.51 7.03
N SER A 298 -16.11 -0.58 7.86
CA SER A 298 -15.96 -0.62 9.31
C SER A 298 -15.80 -2.06 9.79
N LEU A 299 -14.69 -2.34 10.46
CA LEU A 299 -14.44 -3.58 11.18
C LEU A 299 -15.04 -3.49 12.59
N SER A 300 -15.57 -4.60 13.08
CA SER A 300 -16.06 -4.75 14.45
C SER A 300 -15.65 -6.11 15.03
N GLY A 301 -15.68 -6.24 16.35
CA GLY A 301 -15.32 -7.49 17.03
C GLY A 301 -13.82 -7.82 16.98
N LEU A 302 -12.96 -6.83 16.75
CA LEU A 302 -11.51 -7.01 16.79
C LEU A 302 -11.05 -7.29 18.23
N PRO A 303 -10.04 -8.15 18.43
CA PRO A 303 -9.44 -8.33 19.74
C PRO A 303 -8.74 -7.05 20.19
N SER A 304 -8.78 -6.74 21.48
CA SER A 304 -8.20 -5.53 22.07
C SER A 304 -6.70 -5.65 22.31
N GLY A 305 -5.97 -4.54 22.16
CA GLY A 305 -4.51 -4.52 22.30
C GLY A 305 -3.75 -5.35 21.27
N VAL A 306 -4.37 -5.72 20.15
CA VAL A 306 -3.81 -6.61 19.14
C VAL A 306 -3.53 -5.85 17.85
N THR A 307 -2.37 -6.14 17.25
CA THR A 307 -2.02 -5.62 15.93
C THR A 307 -2.78 -6.34 14.82
N VAL A 308 -3.44 -5.56 13.97
CA VAL A 308 -4.17 -6.00 12.77
C VAL A 308 -3.42 -5.51 11.54
N TYR A 309 -3.14 -6.42 10.61
CA TYR A 309 -2.57 -6.13 9.29
C TYR A 309 -3.68 -6.21 8.25
N PHE A 310 -3.73 -5.26 7.31
CA PHE A 310 -4.74 -5.27 6.25
C PHE A 310 -4.21 -4.79 4.90
N LYS A 311 -4.94 -5.15 3.85
CA LYS A 311 -4.81 -4.61 2.49
C LYS A 311 -6.17 -4.37 1.88
N GLY A 312 -6.30 -3.32 1.07
CA GLY A 312 -7.38 -3.23 0.09
C GLY A 312 -7.09 -4.14 -1.10
N TYR A 313 -8.11 -4.69 -1.74
CA TYR A 313 -7.98 -5.42 -3.00
C TYR A 313 -9.05 -5.03 -4.03
N ALA A 314 -8.74 -5.28 -5.29
CA ALA A 314 -9.69 -5.25 -6.40
C ALA A 314 -9.36 -6.34 -7.42
N THR A 315 -10.38 -6.95 -8.00
CA THR A 315 -10.30 -8.06 -8.95
C THR A 315 -11.01 -7.70 -10.24
N ASN A 316 -10.44 -8.08 -11.39
CA ASN A 316 -11.11 -8.10 -12.69
C ASN A 316 -10.87 -9.47 -13.36
N SER A 317 -11.24 -9.61 -14.64
CA SER A 317 -11.02 -10.86 -15.38
C SER A 317 -9.55 -11.24 -15.61
N ILE A 318 -8.62 -10.29 -15.44
CA ILE A 318 -7.17 -10.52 -15.59
C ILE A 318 -6.55 -10.99 -14.28
N GLY A 319 -6.99 -10.44 -13.15
CA GLY A 319 -6.51 -10.87 -11.84
C GLY A 319 -6.89 -9.93 -10.70
N THR A 320 -6.26 -10.18 -9.54
CA THR A 320 -6.45 -9.41 -8.30
C THR A 320 -5.20 -8.60 -7.98
N SER A 321 -5.39 -7.34 -7.63
CA SER A 321 -4.36 -6.46 -7.12
C SER A 321 -4.63 -6.08 -5.67
N TYR A 322 -3.57 -5.71 -4.95
CA TYR A 322 -3.64 -5.31 -3.56
C TYR A 322 -2.89 -4.00 -3.31
N THR A 323 -3.31 -3.26 -2.28
CA THR A 323 -2.52 -2.13 -1.78
C THR A 323 -1.22 -2.62 -1.12
N ALA A 324 -0.35 -1.68 -0.74
CA ALA A 324 0.64 -1.96 0.30
C ALA A 324 -0.05 -2.43 1.58
N VAL A 325 0.65 -3.25 2.38
CA VAL A 325 0.14 -3.64 3.70
C VAL A 325 0.25 -2.47 4.67
N VAL A 326 -0.81 -2.26 5.45
CA VAL A 326 -0.84 -1.32 6.57
C VAL A 326 -1.23 -2.10 7.82
N SER A 327 -0.74 -1.65 8.98
CA SER A 327 -1.12 -2.22 10.27
C SER A 327 -1.53 -1.15 11.26
N PHE A 328 -2.41 -1.51 12.19
CA PHE A 328 -2.76 -0.72 13.36
C PHE A 328 -2.94 -1.63 14.58
N THR A 329 -2.88 -1.06 15.77
CA THR A 329 -3.13 -1.80 17.02
C THR A 329 -4.41 -1.25 17.65
N THR A 330 -5.35 -2.13 17.96
CA THR A 330 -6.55 -1.76 18.73
C THR A 330 -6.14 -1.31 20.12
N PHE A 331 -6.90 -0.40 20.73
CA PHE A 331 -6.60 0.06 22.07
C PHE A 331 -6.78 -1.06 23.10
N LYS A 332 -6.06 -0.95 24.22
CA LYS A 332 -6.28 -1.81 25.38
C LYS A 332 -7.42 -1.25 26.24
N PRO A 333 -8.20 -2.10 26.93
CA PRO A 333 -9.11 -1.66 27.97
C PRO A 333 -8.35 -1.06 29.17
N GLU A 334 -9.10 -0.53 30.13
CA GLU A 334 -8.58 -0.19 31.45
C GLU A 334 -7.79 -1.38 32.06
N PRO A 335 -6.66 -1.13 32.76
CA PRO A 335 -5.97 -2.16 33.53
C PRO A 335 -6.90 -2.88 34.49
N SER A 336 -6.77 -4.20 34.65
CA SER A 336 -7.71 -4.96 35.51
C SER A 336 -7.61 -4.59 36.99
N ASN A 337 -6.40 -4.26 37.45
CA ASN A 337 -6.09 -4.10 38.87
C ASN A 337 -5.16 -2.91 39.11
N HIS A 338 -5.14 -2.47 40.36
CA HIS A 338 -4.14 -1.56 40.90
C HIS A 338 -2.82 -2.29 41.22
N VAL A 339 -1.75 -1.53 41.40
CA VAL A 339 -0.49 -2.08 41.96
C VAL A 339 -0.70 -2.54 43.41
N THR A 340 0.18 -3.39 43.90
CA THR A 340 0.20 -3.80 45.32
C THR A 340 1.52 -3.41 45.98
N GLY A 341 1.55 -3.36 47.31
CA GLY A 341 2.80 -3.06 48.04
C GLY A 341 3.37 -1.66 47.79
N PHE A 342 2.54 -0.68 47.40
CA PHE A 342 2.99 0.69 47.17
C PHE A 342 3.45 1.33 48.48
N ALA A 343 4.75 1.56 48.61
CA ALA A 343 5.39 1.99 49.85
C ALA A 343 6.59 2.90 49.61
N CYS A 344 6.93 3.69 50.63
CA CYS A 344 8.17 4.46 50.66
C CYS A 344 9.35 3.59 51.10
N GLY A 345 10.52 3.85 50.52
CA GLY A 345 11.81 3.36 50.99
C GLY A 345 12.44 4.31 52.02
N THR A 346 13.75 4.16 52.23
CA THR A 346 14.53 5.05 53.11
C THR A 346 14.62 6.45 52.52
N THR A 347 14.07 7.45 53.20
CA THR A 347 14.04 8.84 52.73
C THR A 347 15.30 9.61 53.08
N THR A 348 15.63 10.62 52.27
CA THR A 348 16.68 11.60 52.56
C THR A 348 16.07 12.99 52.73
N SER A 349 16.90 14.02 52.86
CA SER A 349 16.44 15.41 52.94
C SER A 349 15.83 15.93 51.64
N SER A 350 16.04 15.26 50.50
CA SER A 350 15.51 15.71 49.20
C SER A 350 15.00 14.59 48.29
N ASN A 351 15.04 13.33 48.74
CA ASN A 351 14.63 12.18 47.93
C ASN A 351 13.70 11.26 48.71
N ILE A 352 12.69 10.75 48.01
CA ILE A 352 11.79 9.70 48.47
C ILE A 352 11.82 8.56 47.45
N PRO A 353 12.47 7.43 47.77
CA PRO A 353 12.31 6.19 47.03
C PRO A 353 10.88 5.64 47.22
N LEU A 354 10.27 5.16 46.14
CA LEU A 354 8.98 4.49 46.12
C LEU A 354 9.16 3.12 45.47
N SER A 355 8.45 2.12 45.99
CA SER A 355 8.41 0.76 45.43
C SER A 355 6.99 0.22 45.39
N TRP A 356 6.71 -0.67 44.45
CA TRP A 356 5.44 -1.39 44.31
C TRP A 356 5.67 -2.72 43.58
N THR A 357 4.68 -3.60 43.67
CA THR A 357 4.56 -4.78 42.81
C THR A 357 3.59 -4.47 41.68
N ASP A 358 3.98 -4.82 40.46
CA ASP A 358 3.21 -4.53 39.25
C ASP A 358 1.77 -5.06 39.30
N ALA A 359 0.85 -4.31 38.68
CA ALA A 359 -0.53 -4.73 38.57
C ALA A 359 -0.66 -5.89 37.56
N THR A 360 -1.25 -7.00 38.01
CA THR A 360 -1.51 -8.19 37.19
C THR A 360 -3.00 -8.32 36.86
N GLY A 361 -3.36 -9.03 35.79
CA GLY A 361 -4.77 -9.28 35.45
C GLY A 361 -4.95 -9.68 33.99
N THR A 362 -6.20 -9.68 33.51
CA THR A 362 -6.50 -9.92 32.09
C THR A 362 -5.98 -8.79 31.19
N THR A 363 -5.99 -7.56 31.72
CA THR A 363 -5.42 -6.38 31.08
C THR A 363 -4.28 -5.86 31.96
N THR A 364 -3.05 -5.98 31.48
CA THR A 364 -1.88 -5.42 32.14
C THR A 364 -1.67 -3.95 31.72
N PRO A 365 -1.18 -3.09 32.64
CA PRO A 365 -0.88 -1.70 32.33
C PRO A 365 0.26 -1.55 31.30
N ASP A 366 0.26 -0.44 30.56
CA ASP A 366 1.42 0.02 29.79
C ASP A 366 2.38 0.86 30.66
N GLY A 367 1.84 1.50 31.70
CA GLY A 367 2.62 2.29 32.65
C GLY A 367 1.83 2.65 33.91
N TYR A 368 2.47 3.44 34.75
CA TYR A 368 1.90 3.99 35.97
C TYR A 368 2.13 5.50 36.04
N LEU A 369 1.11 6.24 36.42
CA LEU A 369 1.20 7.65 36.76
C LEU A 369 1.30 7.77 38.28
N ILE A 370 2.42 8.27 38.78
CA ILE A 370 2.62 8.61 40.18
C ILE A 370 2.37 10.11 40.35
N ARG A 371 1.47 10.46 41.26
CA ARG A 371 1.13 11.86 41.57
C ARG A 371 1.38 12.15 43.04
N TRP A 372 1.85 13.36 43.35
CA TRP A 372 2.14 13.73 44.72
C TRP A 372 1.81 15.19 45.08
N SER A 373 1.63 15.41 46.37
CA SER A 373 1.37 16.71 47.00
C SER A 373 2.00 16.77 48.39
N ASN A 374 2.35 17.96 48.86
CA ASN A 374 2.80 18.21 50.23
C ASN A 374 1.69 18.70 51.17
N VAL A 375 0.43 18.64 50.73
CA VAL A 375 -0.74 19.07 51.53
C VAL A 375 -1.43 17.87 52.18
N ASP A 376 -2.08 17.03 51.36
CA ASP A 376 -2.77 15.80 51.79
C ASP A 376 -3.13 14.93 50.56
N PHE A 377 -3.76 13.77 50.80
CA PHE A 377 -4.26 12.91 49.70
C PHE A 377 -5.41 13.54 48.89
N ALA A 378 -6.21 14.43 49.48
CA ALA A 378 -7.37 15.03 48.84
C ALA A 378 -6.96 16.07 47.78
N SER A 379 -5.81 16.72 47.98
CA SER A 379 -5.19 17.63 47.02
C SER A 379 -4.66 16.93 45.75
N ILE A 380 -4.58 15.60 45.76
CA ILE A 380 -4.23 14.79 44.58
C ILE A 380 -5.52 14.36 43.90
N THR A 381 -5.91 15.12 42.86
CA THR A 381 -7.05 14.76 42.00
C THR A 381 -6.77 13.48 41.23
N ASP A 382 -7.81 12.70 40.93
CA ASP A 382 -7.64 11.54 40.06
C ASP A 382 -7.40 11.99 38.60
N PRO A 383 -6.61 11.24 37.80
CA PRO A 383 -6.49 11.52 36.38
C PRO A 383 -7.81 11.22 35.64
N THR A 384 -7.97 11.78 34.45
CA THR A 384 -9.18 11.61 33.63
C THR A 384 -8.84 10.88 32.34
N ASP A 385 -9.67 9.89 31.98
CA ASP A 385 -9.53 9.17 30.72
C ASP A 385 -9.53 10.09 29.51
N GLY A 386 -8.77 9.69 28.48
CA GLY A 386 -8.57 10.47 27.27
C GLY A 386 -7.76 11.76 27.45
N THR A 387 -7.25 12.05 28.65
CA THR A 387 -6.38 13.20 28.90
C THR A 387 -5.07 12.75 29.54
N PHE A 388 -4.05 12.50 28.71
CA PHE A 388 -2.75 12.06 29.20
C PHE A 388 -2.07 13.11 30.09
N VAL A 389 -1.77 12.72 31.33
CA VAL A 389 -1.07 13.57 32.30
C VAL A 389 0.43 13.52 32.03
N THR A 390 1.01 14.62 31.57
CA THR A 390 2.46 14.73 31.32
C THR A 390 3.27 14.89 32.61
N ASN A 391 4.55 14.51 32.56
CA ASN A 391 5.47 14.68 33.69
C ASN A 391 5.60 16.16 34.11
N SER A 392 5.63 16.41 35.41
CA SER A 392 5.76 17.74 36.00
C SER A 392 6.23 17.66 37.45
N SER A 393 6.42 18.82 38.11
CA SER A 393 6.56 18.88 39.57
C SER A 393 5.23 18.48 40.22
N GLY A 394 5.06 17.19 40.49
CA GLY A 394 3.83 16.60 41.04
C GLY A 394 3.32 15.38 40.28
N ASN A 395 3.85 15.10 39.08
CA ASN A 395 3.43 13.98 38.24
C ASN A 395 4.63 13.29 37.59
N LEU A 396 4.68 11.96 37.65
CA LEU A 396 5.70 11.15 36.98
C LEU A 396 5.08 9.90 36.37
N ASN A 397 5.22 9.73 35.07
CA ASN A 397 4.91 8.48 34.38
C ASN A 397 6.12 7.55 34.39
N VAL A 398 5.89 6.29 34.73
CA VAL A 398 6.88 5.21 34.71
C VAL A 398 6.34 4.05 33.89
N ALA A 399 7.22 3.34 33.16
CA ALA A 399 6.81 2.18 32.39
C ALA A 399 6.41 1.00 33.31
N ALA A 400 5.49 0.16 32.84
CA ALA A 400 5.24 -1.13 33.49
C ALA A 400 6.54 -1.95 33.54
N GLY A 401 6.76 -2.70 34.63
CA GLY A 401 8.02 -3.41 34.87
C GLY A 401 9.02 -2.67 35.77
N ALA A 402 8.86 -1.36 35.98
CA ALA A 402 9.83 -0.57 36.76
C ALA A 402 9.86 -0.97 38.25
N GLN A 403 8.69 -1.14 38.88
CA GLN A 403 8.48 -1.56 40.29
C GLN A 403 9.16 -0.71 41.38
N ALA A 404 9.99 0.26 41.02
CA ALA A 404 10.55 1.26 41.91
C ALA A 404 10.92 2.54 41.15
N VAL A 405 10.89 3.68 41.85
CA VAL A 405 11.39 4.96 41.36
C VAL A 405 11.82 5.84 42.53
N THR A 406 12.72 6.80 42.31
CA THR A 406 13.07 7.81 43.32
C THR A 406 12.57 9.17 42.88
N ILE A 407 11.73 9.80 43.71
CA ILE A 407 11.32 11.19 43.54
C ILE A 407 12.37 12.09 44.19
N ALA A 408 12.99 12.96 43.40
CA ALA A 408 14.11 13.81 43.81
C ALA A 408 13.74 15.30 43.83
N GLY A 409 14.57 16.11 44.49
CA GLY A 409 14.39 17.57 44.54
C GLY A 409 13.23 18.01 45.44
N LEU A 410 12.88 17.18 46.43
CA LEU A 410 11.83 17.49 47.40
C LEU A 410 12.36 18.42 48.49
N THR A 411 11.47 19.21 49.08
CA THR A 411 11.80 20.08 50.21
C THR A 411 12.10 19.23 51.44
N GLN A 412 13.15 19.55 52.19
CA GLN A 412 13.49 18.86 53.43
C GLN A 412 12.43 19.04 54.52
N ASN A 413 12.38 18.12 55.49
CA ASN A 413 11.44 18.15 56.61
C ASN A 413 9.97 18.35 56.19
N THR A 414 9.57 17.75 55.06
CA THR A 414 8.26 17.93 54.45
C THR A 414 7.62 16.58 54.21
N THR A 415 6.37 16.42 54.66
CA THR A 415 5.55 15.23 54.35
C THR A 415 4.99 15.34 52.95
N TYR A 416 5.18 14.30 52.15
CA TYR A 416 4.58 14.14 50.84
C TYR A 416 3.61 12.96 50.83
N TYR A 417 2.49 13.16 50.14
CA TYR A 417 1.44 12.19 49.89
C TYR A 417 1.54 11.74 48.45
N PHE A 418 1.45 10.44 48.19
CA PHE A 418 1.60 9.84 46.87
C PHE A 418 0.39 8.97 46.54
N LYS A 419 -0.08 9.06 45.30
CA LYS A 419 -1.02 8.10 44.68
C LYS A 419 -0.39 7.55 43.40
N ILE A 420 -0.70 6.30 43.07
CA ILE A 420 -0.22 5.65 41.84
C ILE A 420 -1.40 5.05 41.06
N TYR A 421 -1.45 5.36 39.77
CA TYR A 421 -2.54 4.97 38.87
C TYR A 421 -1.95 4.16 37.70
N PRO A 422 -2.24 2.85 37.60
CA PRO A 422 -1.97 2.11 36.38
C PRO A 422 -2.77 2.67 35.22
N TYR A 423 -2.19 2.65 34.02
CA TYR A 423 -2.90 3.04 32.80
C TYR A 423 -2.53 2.17 31.60
N THR A 424 -3.43 2.12 30.63
CA THR A 424 -3.15 1.63 29.28
C THR A 424 -3.25 2.76 28.26
N ASN A 425 -2.65 2.54 27.09
CA ASN A 425 -2.58 3.46 25.95
C ASN A 425 -1.89 4.79 26.31
N ASN A 426 -2.05 5.81 25.45
CA ASN A 426 -1.47 7.15 25.64
C ASN A 426 -2.33 8.22 24.95
N GLY A 427 -1.93 9.49 25.09
CA GLY A 427 -2.56 10.62 24.41
C GLY A 427 -4.07 10.72 24.71
N THR A 428 -4.89 10.86 23.66
CA THR A 428 -6.35 10.95 23.78
C THR A 428 -7.03 9.61 24.05
N ASN A 429 -6.29 8.50 24.10
CA ASN A 429 -6.81 7.16 24.30
C ASN A 429 -6.37 6.54 25.63
N VAL A 430 -5.63 7.29 26.46
CA VAL A 430 -5.21 6.83 27.78
C VAL A 430 -6.41 6.41 28.61
N ASN A 431 -6.29 5.29 29.30
CA ASN A 431 -7.32 4.76 30.18
C ASN A 431 -6.69 4.42 31.54
N TYR A 432 -7.05 5.19 32.57
CA TYR A 432 -6.49 5.08 33.91
C TYR A 432 -7.39 4.24 34.81
N LYS A 433 -6.81 3.31 35.55
CA LYS A 433 -7.53 2.61 36.61
C LYS A 433 -7.78 3.58 37.77
N THR A 434 -9.02 4.06 37.91
CA THR A 434 -9.40 5.05 38.94
C THR A 434 -10.46 4.56 39.91
N ASP A 435 -11.22 3.53 39.56
CA ASP A 435 -12.21 2.90 40.44
C ASP A 435 -11.55 1.92 41.44
N GLY A 436 -12.29 1.65 42.52
CA GLY A 436 -11.77 0.91 43.67
C GLY A 436 -10.83 1.74 44.55
N THR A 437 -10.08 1.07 45.41
CA THR A 437 -9.13 1.75 46.32
C THR A 437 -7.82 2.00 45.60
N VAL A 438 -7.57 3.26 45.21
CA VAL A 438 -6.30 3.70 44.63
C VAL A 438 -5.16 3.52 45.65
N PRO A 439 -4.05 2.83 45.31
CA PRO A 439 -2.91 2.68 46.20
C PRO A 439 -2.28 4.04 46.49
N GLN A 440 -2.03 4.27 47.77
CA GLN A 440 -1.49 5.53 48.27
C GLN A 440 -0.54 5.29 49.43
N THR A 441 0.46 6.15 49.56
CA THR A 441 1.44 6.12 50.66
C THR A 441 1.87 7.54 51.00
N SER A 442 2.40 7.77 52.19
CA SER A 442 2.98 9.05 52.58
C SER A 442 4.26 8.85 53.37
N CYS A 443 5.19 9.78 53.19
CA CYS A 443 6.46 9.79 53.90
C CYS A 443 7.04 11.20 53.94
N SER A 444 7.88 11.43 54.93
CA SER A 444 8.53 12.72 55.14
C SER A 444 9.99 12.65 54.68
N THR A 445 10.44 13.70 54.00
CA THR A 445 11.87 13.96 53.85
C THR A 445 12.48 14.24 55.22
N THR A 446 13.74 13.85 55.40
CA THR A 446 14.46 14.14 56.65
C THR A 446 14.91 15.59 56.71
N VAL A 447 15.34 16.05 57.89
CA VAL A 447 16.06 17.32 58.02
C VAL A 447 17.48 17.07 57.50
N GLY A 448 17.99 17.94 56.62
CA GLY A 448 19.41 17.93 56.25
C GLY A 448 20.29 18.26 57.47
N LEU A 449 21.55 17.83 57.48
CA LEU A 449 22.44 18.18 58.59
C LEU A 449 22.62 19.71 58.66
N TRP A 450 22.36 20.28 59.83
CA TRP A 450 22.48 21.72 60.10
C TRP A 450 23.18 21.92 61.44
N GLU A 451 24.28 22.68 61.43
CA GLU A 451 25.05 23.04 62.62
C GLU A 451 25.09 24.55 62.78
N GLU A 452 24.62 25.04 63.92
CA GLU A 452 24.51 26.47 64.23
C GLU A 452 25.61 26.94 65.17
N PHE A 453 26.40 26.02 65.73
CA PHE A 453 27.44 26.24 66.73
C PHE A 453 26.95 26.83 68.06
N GLU A 454 25.63 26.95 68.27
CA GLU A 454 25.00 27.51 69.48
C GLU A 454 25.02 26.55 70.69
N VAL A 455 25.45 25.30 70.49
CA VAL A 455 25.62 24.28 71.53
C VAL A 455 27.09 23.91 71.65
N GLY A 456 27.60 23.75 72.88
CA GLY A 456 28.99 23.42 73.14
C GLY A 456 29.85 24.66 73.39
N SER A 457 31.06 24.45 73.90
CA SER A 457 32.02 25.53 74.15
C SER A 457 33.45 25.02 74.01
N LYS A 458 34.32 25.89 73.52
CA LYS A 458 35.77 25.68 73.48
C LYS A 458 36.44 27.06 73.43
N GLY A 459 37.05 27.48 74.54
CA GLY A 459 37.55 28.85 74.71
C GLY A 459 38.98 29.09 74.22
N GLY A 460 39.65 28.10 73.63
CA GLY A 460 41.05 28.23 73.20
C GLY A 460 41.36 27.45 71.92
N TYR A 461 42.44 27.81 71.24
CA TYR A 461 42.78 27.32 69.91
C TYR A 461 43.47 25.94 69.85
N ALA A 462 43.93 25.39 70.98
CA ALA A 462 44.55 24.07 71.02
C ALA A 462 43.60 22.95 70.51
N LEU A 463 44.15 21.89 69.91
CA LEU A 463 43.34 20.77 69.41
C LEU A 463 42.40 20.22 70.50
N GLY A 464 41.13 20.04 70.16
CA GLY A 464 40.18 19.38 71.04
C GLY A 464 38.84 19.14 70.36
N ASN A 465 38.12 18.13 70.85
CA ASN A 465 36.77 17.84 70.37
C ASN A 465 35.74 18.72 71.08
N VAL A 466 34.72 19.14 70.34
CA VAL A 466 33.54 19.85 70.82
C VAL A 466 32.31 19.05 70.47
N THR A 467 31.49 18.74 71.46
CA THR A 467 30.15 18.19 71.22
C THR A 467 29.22 19.34 70.89
N LEU A 468 28.82 19.42 69.62
CA LEU A 468 27.87 20.38 69.08
C LEU A 468 26.49 19.72 68.89
N ALA A 469 25.52 20.46 68.34
CA ALA A 469 24.15 19.97 68.15
C ALA A 469 24.07 18.83 67.11
N SER A 470 24.88 18.91 66.05
CA SER A 470 24.94 17.91 64.98
C SER A 470 25.81 16.69 65.31
N GLY A 471 26.63 16.75 66.37
CA GLY A 471 27.52 15.65 66.77
C GLY A 471 28.84 16.13 67.36
N SER A 472 29.83 15.24 67.40
CA SER A 472 31.19 15.57 67.84
C SER A 472 32.01 16.12 66.68
N TRP A 473 32.72 17.22 66.90
CA TRP A 473 33.58 17.87 65.91
C TRP A 473 34.98 18.10 66.48
N SER A 474 36.01 17.90 65.68
CA SER A 474 37.40 18.20 66.04
C SER A 474 37.75 19.64 65.65
N PHE A 475 38.27 20.41 66.61
CA PHE A 475 38.69 21.81 66.43
C PHE A 475 40.19 21.94 66.68
N SER A 476 40.96 22.26 65.64
CA SER A 476 42.40 22.56 65.71
C SER A 476 42.67 23.97 65.21
N GLN A 477 43.42 24.77 65.98
CA GLN A 477 43.56 26.22 65.73
C GLN A 477 42.19 26.89 65.47
N ALA A 478 41.20 26.42 66.23
CA ALA A 478 39.81 26.85 66.14
C ALA A 478 39.16 26.88 67.53
N LEU A 479 38.14 27.71 67.72
CA LEU A 479 37.40 27.83 68.97
C LEU A 479 35.91 28.12 68.72
N ILE A 480 35.08 28.05 69.76
CA ILE A 480 33.70 28.56 69.72
C ILE A 480 33.73 29.99 70.30
N GLY A 481 33.56 30.98 69.43
CA GLY A 481 33.73 32.40 69.73
C GLY A 481 32.39 33.10 69.93
N SER A 482 32.27 33.87 71.01
CA SER A 482 31.07 34.65 71.34
C SER A 482 31.36 36.15 71.53
N SER A 483 32.56 36.60 71.20
CA SER A 483 32.98 38.01 71.33
C SER A 483 32.25 38.91 70.34
N ALA A 484 32.20 40.22 70.62
CA ALA A 484 31.56 41.19 69.73
C ALA A 484 32.16 41.24 68.31
N ALA A 485 33.43 40.86 68.16
CA ALA A 485 34.12 40.81 66.87
C ALA A 485 33.84 39.53 66.06
N ASP A 486 33.20 38.52 66.64
CA ASP A 486 32.77 37.35 65.87
C ASP A 486 31.62 37.72 64.94
N THR A 487 31.79 37.43 63.65
CA THR A 487 30.69 37.37 62.69
C THR A 487 29.91 36.09 62.98
N LYS A 488 28.75 36.25 63.61
CA LYS A 488 27.92 35.14 64.11
C LYS A 488 26.44 35.40 63.84
N ASN A 489 25.69 34.32 63.65
CA ASN A 489 24.24 34.35 63.53
C ASN A 489 23.65 33.60 64.74
N GLY A 490 23.44 34.34 65.83
CA GLY A 490 23.16 33.77 67.15
C GLY A 490 24.10 34.36 68.20
N ASN A 491 24.40 33.59 69.25
CA ASN A 491 25.26 34.01 70.36
C ASN A 491 26.73 33.66 70.16
N GLN A 492 27.03 32.67 69.31
CA GLN A 492 28.39 32.22 69.05
C GLN A 492 28.58 31.70 67.62
N ALA A 493 29.83 31.51 67.21
CA ALA A 493 30.18 30.89 65.94
C ALA A 493 31.49 30.10 66.08
N ALA A 494 31.73 29.16 65.17
CA ALA A 494 33.05 28.58 65.05
C ALA A 494 34.03 29.60 64.45
N ARG A 495 35.15 29.83 65.13
CA ARG A 495 36.21 30.73 64.69
C ARG A 495 37.47 29.95 64.39
N LEU A 496 38.08 30.21 63.24
CA LEU A 496 39.36 29.67 62.80
C LEU A 496 40.44 30.75 62.85
N GLN A 497 41.68 30.36 63.12
CA GLN A 497 42.86 31.19 62.85
C GLN A 497 43.76 30.53 61.79
N THR A 498 44.95 31.08 61.54
CA THR A 498 45.90 30.55 60.55
C THR A 498 46.11 29.04 60.73
N ALA A 499 45.94 28.28 59.64
CA ALA A 499 46.01 26.81 59.60
C ALA A 499 44.96 26.08 60.47
N GLY A 500 43.84 26.75 60.77
CA GLY A 500 42.71 26.14 61.49
C GLY A 500 41.94 25.13 60.66
N VAL A 501 41.47 24.09 61.36
CA VAL A 501 40.66 23.02 60.81
C VAL A 501 39.53 22.71 61.78
N ILE A 502 38.32 22.62 61.25
CA ILE A 502 37.14 22.08 61.92
C ILE A 502 36.66 20.88 61.10
N ALA A 503 36.55 19.72 61.71
CA ALA A 503 36.16 18.48 61.05
C ALA A 503 35.07 17.74 61.84
N MET A 504 34.13 17.10 61.13
CA MET A 504 33.17 16.19 61.76
C MET A 504 33.88 14.93 62.23
N ASN A 505 33.54 14.42 63.41
CA ASN A 505 34.02 13.11 63.89
C ASN A 505 33.02 11.98 63.59
N PHE A 506 32.18 12.16 62.57
CA PHE A 506 31.15 11.22 62.15
C PHE A 506 30.89 11.38 60.64
N ASP A 507 30.40 10.31 60.03
CA ASP A 507 30.07 10.28 58.61
C ASP A 507 28.60 10.60 58.35
N ILE A 508 28.33 11.26 57.22
CA ILE A 508 26.98 11.36 56.67
C ILE A 508 26.77 10.18 55.74
N ALA A 509 26.23 9.08 56.26
CA ALA A 509 26.11 7.80 55.57
C ALA A 509 25.33 7.86 54.24
N THR A 510 24.45 8.85 54.06
CA THR A 510 23.68 9.07 52.82
C THR A 510 24.41 9.91 51.77
N GLY A 511 25.63 10.37 52.07
CA GLY A 511 26.35 11.37 51.26
C GLY A 511 25.75 12.78 51.39
N VAL A 512 26.39 13.74 50.73
CA VAL A 512 26.01 15.16 50.77
C VAL A 512 25.84 15.68 49.34
N GLY A 513 24.72 16.35 49.07
CA GLY A 513 24.44 16.97 47.76
C GLY A 513 24.99 18.41 47.65
N TYR A 514 24.58 19.28 48.59
CA TYR A 514 25.04 20.67 48.66
C TYR A 514 25.46 21.00 50.10
N VAL A 515 26.55 21.75 50.25
CA VAL A 515 26.98 22.34 51.53
C VAL A 515 26.87 23.85 51.40
N THR A 516 26.12 24.47 52.30
CA THR A 516 26.03 25.93 52.40
C THR A 516 26.65 26.36 53.72
N VAL A 517 27.55 27.34 53.67
CA VAL A 517 28.26 27.86 54.85
C VAL A 517 28.12 29.38 54.87
N ASN A 518 27.65 29.93 55.99
CA ASN A 518 27.78 31.35 56.27
C ASN A 518 29.16 31.59 56.89
N HIS A 519 29.96 32.48 56.31
CA HIS A 519 31.30 32.80 56.81
C HIS A 519 31.56 34.31 56.77
N GLY A 520 32.50 34.77 57.60
CA GLY A 520 32.92 36.17 57.67
C GLY A 520 34.29 36.30 58.34
N SER A 521 34.89 37.48 58.21
CA SER A 521 36.15 37.78 58.90
C SER A 521 35.91 38.08 60.39
N TYR A 522 36.93 37.90 61.23
CA TYR A 522 36.87 38.28 62.64
C TYR A 522 37.17 39.78 62.80
N GLY A 523 36.23 40.55 63.32
CA GLY A 523 36.39 41.99 63.55
C GLY A 523 36.84 42.75 62.30
N THR A 524 38.04 43.30 62.34
CA THR A 524 38.67 44.05 61.24
C THR A 524 39.84 43.29 60.59
N ASP A 525 39.93 41.98 60.82
CA ASP A 525 40.96 41.16 60.20
C ASP A 525 40.85 41.21 58.67
N ALA A 526 41.99 41.06 58.00
CA ALA A 526 42.05 41.00 56.55
C ALA A 526 41.26 39.78 56.03
N ALA A 527 40.78 39.87 54.79
CA ALA A 527 40.10 38.75 54.14
C ALA A 527 41.00 37.50 54.12
N ALA A 528 40.42 36.38 54.53
CA ALA A 528 41.07 35.07 54.53
C ALA A 528 40.37 34.13 53.56
N THR A 529 41.11 33.14 53.06
CA THR A 529 40.56 32.04 52.26
C THR A 529 40.43 30.81 53.13
N TRP A 530 39.32 30.10 52.99
CA TRP A 530 39.12 28.76 53.50
C TRP A 530 38.59 27.89 52.35
N HIS A 531 38.68 26.59 52.48
CA HIS A 531 38.09 25.65 51.53
C HIS A 531 37.35 24.56 52.29
N LEU A 532 36.32 24.02 51.65
CA LEU A 532 35.58 22.87 52.14
C LEU A 532 36.28 21.60 51.64
N GLU A 533 36.56 20.68 52.55
CA GLU A 533 37.01 19.33 52.22
C GLU A 533 35.89 18.34 52.51
N ALA A 534 35.73 17.35 51.62
CA ALA A 534 34.83 16.22 51.81
C ALA A 534 35.63 14.93 51.57
N SER A 535 35.50 13.98 52.49
CA SER A 535 36.06 12.64 52.33
C SER A 535 34.99 11.69 51.76
N THR A 536 35.43 10.77 50.91
CA THR A 536 34.61 9.67 50.37
C THR A 536 34.98 8.30 50.95
N ASP A 537 35.90 8.26 51.91
CA ASP A 537 36.51 7.05 52.47
C ASP A 537 36.50 7.01 54.02
N GLY A 538 35.77 7.92 54.68
CA GLY A 538 35.69 7.97 56.14
C GLY A 538 36.88 8.67 56.80
N GLY A 539 37.58 9.52 56.05
CA GLY A 539 38.66 10.38 56.53
C GLY A 539 40.02 9.68 56.65
N THR A 540 40.24 8.59 55.91
CA THR A 540 41.45 7.75 55.98
C THR A 540 42.55 8.14 55.01
#